data_AF-A0A1J4LSW0-F1
#
_entry.id   AF-A0A1J4LSW0-F1
#
_cell.length_a   1.000
_cell.length_b   1.000
_cell.length_c   1.000
_cell.angle_alpha   90.00
_cell.angle_beta   90.00
_cell.angle_gamma   90.00
#
_symmetry.space_group_name_H-M   'P 1'
#
loop_
_entity.id
_entity.type
_entity.pdbx_description
1 polymer ?
#
loop_
_entity_poly.entity_id
_entity_poly.type
_entity_poly.pdbx_seq_one_letter_code
_entity_poly.pdbx_strand_id
1 'polypeptide(L)'
;MGTESDDGDGGEDGDTDAETPVEDDADHDNRVYYVISDLHIGGDEQLEEIEFLDELLAFLERLEETDENAELVINGDAFGLWEFTTVEGIEKFDVLEETYPELFEQFRATGETIPITLIPGNHDHELAAYDEFVERFAEYNVDLVQEKSITRPVGDQAIHFEHGHQQDSNNRIEDWGNPHATPLGYYYNTLVTSRAGQLSNRGRYNWLKDVQAVTPTERMPIWLFSKYFYREMNPLIRYSLVPFLLLFNISALVAVLSGLHVAGIWTLPVEQTISFLGQFGTAGTAAWFLLLLNVGVAGMLVLVGIPLYFIRRDIRKTIDRFGVFETELTVDPTASYEETAREIFASESETTIFCFGHTHRPMLTEVDGGVLVNTGTWLKRLHRRDGIIGILPPVFYPSYQLAAVRIAAEPASPDSTGSDSATTTADDAADGTESPRVTVGFEQITKPSPASEELTRTERFFTVGREPEPDLPERHVVNPSGQRAEPVAEPVSAAADD
;
A
#
# COMPACT_ATOMS: atom_id res chain seq x y z
N MET A 1 18.94 52.71 70.73
CA MET A 1 19.19 52.31 72.13
C MET A 1 18.00 51.44 72.51
N GLY A 2 17.99 50.12 72.38
CA GLY A 2 19.04 49.13 72.66
C GLY A 2 18.61 48.39 73.94
N THR A 3 18.08 47.18 73.79
CA THR A 3 17.95 46.05 74.76
C THR A 3 17.24 44.92 73.98
N GLU A 4 17.94 43.90 73.52
CA GLU A 4 18.31 42.62 74.20
C GLU A 4 17.11 41.70 74.51
N SER A 5 17.09 40.59 73.75
CA SER A 5 16.66 39.20 74.00
C SER A 5 15.81 38.85 75.22
N ASP A 6 14.77 38.03 74.99
CA ASP A 6 14.50 36.85 75.81
C ASP A 6 13.71 35.78 75.02
N ASP A 7 14.06 34.53 75.29
CA ASP A 7 13.50 33.29 74.76
C ASP A 7 12.16 32.94 75.44
N GLY A 8 11.34 32.11 74.81
CA GLY A 8 10.43 31.24 75.57
C GLY A 8 9.04 30.99 74.97
N ASP A 9 8.89 29.76 74.46
CA ASP A 9 7.77 28.84 74.70
C ASP A 9 6.41 29.13 74.03
N GLY A 10 6.06 28.24 73.10
CA GLY A 10 4.79 28.22 72.38
C GLY A 10 4.43 26.80 71.95
N GLY A 11 3.89 26.05 72.91
CA GLY A 11 2.85 25.02 72.82
C GLY A 11 2.45 24.43 71.47
N GLU A 12 2.63 23.11 71.38
CA GLU A 12 1.70 22.09 70.87
C GLU A 12 0.59 22.54 69.90
N ASP A 13 0.79 22.27 68.61
CA ASP A 13 -0.29 21.93 67.68
C ASP A 13 -0.02 20.52 67.15
N GLY A 14 -0.97 19.62 67.38
CA GLY A 14 -0.90 18.22 66.98
C GLY A 14 -1.09 18.07 65.47
N ASP A 15 -0.02 17.62 64.79
CA ASP A 15 -0.12 17.09 63.44
C ASP A 15 -0.74 15.69 63.51
N THR A 16 -1.97 15.59 63.02
CA THR A 16 -2.60 14.32 62.66
C THR A 16 -1.95 13.82 61.38
N ASP A 17 -1.10 12.81 61.51
CA ASP A 17 -0.61 11.98 60.40
C ASP A 17 -1.80 11.30 59.70
N ALA A 18 -2.34 11.95 58.69
CA ALA A 18 -3.14 11.31 57.67
C ALA A 18 -2.17 10.89 56.56
N GLU A 19 -1.63 9.67 56.68
CA GLU A 19 -0.98 8.97 55.58
C GLU A 19 -2.00 8.82 54.44
N THR A 20 -1.92 9.71 53.45
CA THR A 20 -2.51 9.49 52.14
C THR A 20 -1.74 8.34 51.48
N PRO A 21 -2.40 7.29 50.96
CA PRO A 21 -1.72 6.30 50.16
C PRO A 21 -1.14 7.03 48.93
N VAL A 22 0.17 6.91 48.74
CA VAL A 22 0.78 7.21 47.46
C VAL A 22 0.37 6.06 46.55
N GLU A 23 -0.66 6.29 45.74
CA GLU A 23 -0.94 5.46 44.57
C GLU A 23 0.22 5.71 43.58
N ASP A 24 1.26 4.90 43.69
CA ASP A 24 2.27 4.69 42.64
C ASP A 24 1.63 3.83 41.55
N ASP A 25 0.61 4.35 40.86
CA ASP A 25 0.26 3.85 39.54
C ASP A 25 1.16 4.61 38.57
N ALA A 26 2.22 3.94 38.11
CA ALA A 26 2.95 4.41 36.93
C ALA A 26 1.91 4.53 35.80
N ASP A 27 1.53 5.77 35.47
CA ASP A 27 0.51 6.12 34.49
C ASP A 27 1.05 5.83 33.09
N HIS A 28 1.17 4.55 32.76
CA HIS A 28 1.56 4.09 31.43
C HIS A 28 0.44 4.50 30.47
N ASP A 29 0.79 5.19 29.39
CA ASP A 29 -0.21 5.65 28.42
C ASP A 29 -0.91 4.44 27.79
N ASN A 30 -2.14 4.20 28.22
CA ASN A 30 -2.98 3.09 27.77
C ASN A 30 -3.73 3.42 26.47
N ARG A 31 -3.35 4.51 25.80
CA ARG A 31 -3.99 4.96 24.57
C ARG A 31 -3.86 3.94 23.44
N VAL A 32 -4.95 3.80 22.70
CA VAL A 32 -5.05 2.96 21.51
C VAL A 32 -5.03 3.85 20.27
N TYR A 33 -4.04 3.67 19.40
CA TYR A 33 -3.94 4.42 18.15
C TYR A 33 -4.58 3.64 17.02
N TYR A 34 -5.58 4.23 16.38
CA TYR A 34 -6.09 3.80 15.09
C TYR A 34 -5.47 4.68 14.01
N VAL A 35 -4.85 4.06 13.00
CA VAL A 35 -4.07 4.79 11.99
C VAL A 35 -4.58 4.43 10.59
N ILE A 36 -4.94 5.45 9.83
CA ILE A 36 -5.35 5.34 8.41
C ILE A 36 -4.55 6.34 7.57
N SER A 37 -4.41 6.10 6.27
CA SER A 37 -3.71 7.01 5.34
C SER A 37 -4.14 6.76 3.91
N ASP A 38 -3.68 7.62 2.99
CA ASP A 38 -3.81 7.43 1.54
C ASP A 38 -5.28 7.21 1.12
N LEU A 39 -6.14 8.12 1.56
CA LEU A 39 -7.56 8.16 1.25
C LEU A 39 -7.82 8.93 -0.06
N HIS A 40 -7.05 10.00 -0.31
CA HIS A 40 -7.17 10.87 -1.48
C HIS A 40 -8.60 11.33 -1.77
N ILE A 41 -9.29 11.83 -0.75
CA ILE A 41 -10.64 12.36 -0.84
C ILE A 41 -10.62 13.65 -1.67
N GLY A 42 -11.43 13.69 -2.73
CA GLY A 42 -11.57 14.88 -3.59
C GLY A 42 -10.78 14.85 -4.90
N GLY A 43 -11.01 15.88 -5.71
CA GLY A 43 -10.47 16.06 -7.06
C GLY A 43 -11.55 16.42 -8.07
N ASP A 44 -11.15 16.76 -9.30
CA ASP A 44 -12.11 17.17 -10.32
C ASP A 44 -12.88 15.99 -10.97
N GLU A 45 -14.12 16.26 -11.39
CA GLU A 45 -14.98 15.39 -12.19
C GLU A 45 -15.23 13.99 -11.59
N GLN A 46 -14.50 12.97 -12.06
CA GLN A 46 -14.73 11.58 -11.64
C GLN A 46 -14.03 11.24 -10.33
N LEU A 47 -13.14 12.11 -9.86
CA LEU A 47 -12.44 11.98 -8.58
C LEU A 47 -13.27 12.55 -7.42
N GLU A 48 -14.37 13.24 -7.72
CA GLU A 48 -15.39 13.68 -6.75
C GLU A 48 -16.19 12.49 -6.18
N GLU A 49 -16.26 11.36 -6.89
CA GLU A 49 -16.97 10.17 -6.43
C GLU A 49 -16.04 9.26 -5.60
N ILE A 50 -16.27 9.21 -4.29
CA ILE A 50 -15.50 8.39 -3.36
C ILE A 50 -16.18 7.04 -3.16
N GLU A 51 -15.63 6.00 -3.78
CA GLU A 51 -16.22 4.66 -3.77
C GLU A 51 -16.29 4.03 -2.36
N PHE A 52 -15.46 4.48 -1.39
CA PHE A 52 -15.35 3.92 -0.04
C PHE A 52 -15.95 4.81 1.07
N LEU A 53 -16.67 5.89 0.72
CA LEU A 53 -17.15 6.87 1.70
C LEU A 53 -18.03 6.25 2.79
N ASP A 54 -18.97 5.38 2.40
CA ASP A 54 -19.85 4.67 3.34
C ASP A 54 -19.05 3.84 4.36
N GLU A 55 -17.98 3.18 3.92
CA GLU A 55 -17.10 2.39 4.79
C GLU A 55 -16.27 3.26 5.73
N LEU A 56 -15.87 4.45 5.28
CA LEU A 56 -15.14 5.41 6.12
C LEU A 56 -16.06 6.00 7.19
N LEU A 57 -17.29 6.39 6.82
CA LEU A 57 -18.29 6.89 7.77
C LEU A 57 -18.58 5.82 8.83
N ALA A 58 -18.84 4.58 8.44
CA ALA A 58 -19.07 3.48 9.37
C ALA A 58 -17.86 3.19 10.28
N PHE A 59 -16.63 3.38 9.78
CA PHE A 59 -15.43 3.26 10.58
C PHE A 59 -15.33 4.37 11.64
N LEU A 60 -15.61 5.63 11.26
CA LEU A 60 -15.62 6.77 12.15
C LEU A 60 -16.75 6.68 13.20
N GLU A 61 -17.97 6.33 12.79
CA GLU A 61 -19.11 6.09 13.70
C GLU A 61 -18.77 5.04 14.76
N ARG A 62 -18.08 3.95 14.36
CA ARG A 62 -17.64 2.94 15.32
C ARG A 62 -16.59 3.45 16.31
N LEU A 63 -15.71 4.35 15.87
CA LEU A 63 -14.74 5.01 16.75
C LEU A 63 -15.42 6.04 17.68
N GLU A 64 -16.48 6.70 17.22
CA GLU A 64 -17.32 7.56 18.06
C GLU A 64 -17.98 6.76 19.20
N GLU A 65 -18.39 5.52 18.94
CA GLU A 65 -19.03 4.65 19.93
C GLU A 65 -18.04 3.83 20.79
N THR A 66 -16.73 4.02 20.64
CA THR A 66 -15.74 3.20 21.35
C THR A 66 -15.61 3.57 22.83
N ASP A 67 -15.43 2.55 23.68
CA ASP A 67 -15.10 2.73 25.11
C ASP A 67 -13.57 2.76 25.35
N GLU A 68 -12.76 2.59 24.30
CA GLU A 68 -11.30 2.65 24.38
C GLU A 68 -10.82 4.10 24.55
N ASN A 69 -9.74 4.32 25.30
CA ASN A 69 -9.00 5.59 25.27
C ASN A 69 -8.26 5.67 23.92
N ALA A 70 -8.99 5.99 22.86
CA ALA A 70 -8.50 5.90 21.49
C ALA A 70 -8.09 7.28 20.93
N GLU A 71 -7.18 7.27 19.96
CA GLU A 71 -6.86 8.40 19.10
C GLU A 71 -6.83 7.92 17.64
N LEU A 72 -7.48 8.66 16.76
CA LEU A 72 -7.40 8.44 15.31
C LEU A 72 -6.28 9.31 14.73
N VAL A 73 -5.27 8.67 14.14
CA VAL A 73 -4.20 9.34 13.40
C VAL A 73 -4.44 9.13 11.89
N ILE A 74 -4.71 10.22 11.18
CA ILE A 74 -4.76 10.25 9.73
C ILE A 74 -3.37 10.63 9.22
N ASN A 75 -2.62 9.61 8.79
CA ASN A 75 -1.19 9.67 8.53
C ASN A 75 -0.85 10.07 7.08
N GLY A 76 -1.37 11.23 6.66
CA GLY A 76 -1.14 11.83 5.35
C GLY A 76 -2.00 11.31 4.21
N ASP A 77 -2.08 12.13 3.16
CA ASP A 77 -2.87 11.90 1.95
C ASP A 77 -4.34 11.58 2.25
N ALA A 78 -4.90 12.31 3.21
CA ALA A 78 -6.33 12.29 3.49
C ALA A 78 -7.11 12.84 2.30
N PHE A 79 -6.59 13.91 1.69
CA PHE A 79 -7.25 14.62 0.59
C PHE A 79 -6.41 14.62 -0.69
N GLY A 80 -7.07 14.57 -1.85
CA GLY A 80 -6.44 14.66 -3.17
C GLY A 80 -6.27 16.12 -3.61
N LEU A 81 -5.53 16.95 -2.87
CA LEU A 81 -5.44 18.39 -3.16
C LEU A 81 -4.73 18.71 -4.48
N TRP A 82 -3.83 17.83 -4.94
CA TRP A 82 -3.20 17.91 -6.26
C TRP A 82 -4.18 17.68 -7.42
N GLU A 83 -5.28 16.98 -7.16
CA GLU A 83 -6.28 16.60 -8.16
C GLU A 83 -7.32 17.69 -8.42
N PHE A 84 -7.34 18.76 -7.62
CA PHE A 84 -8.11 19.98 -7.90
C PHE A 84 -7.33 20.87 -8.86
N THR A 85 -7.82 20.99 -10.10
CA THR A 85 -7.18 21.82 -11.14
C THR A 85 -7.90 23.14 -11.40
N THR A 86 -9.04 23.36 -10.75
CA THR A 86 -9.92 24.51 -10.97
C THR A 86 -9.96 25.50 -9.81
N VAL A 87 -9.48 25.11 -8.64
CA VAL A 87 -9.46 25.90 -7.38
C VAL A 87 -8.06 25.83 -6.75
N GLU A 88 -7.67 26.90 -6.04
CA GLU A 88 -6.32 27.06 -5.47
C GLU A 88 -6.38 27.46 -3.99
N GLY A 89 -5.37 27.04 -3.22
CA GLY A 89 -5.20 27.43 -1.83
C GLY A 89 -6.38 27.02 -0.93
N ILE A 90 -6.76 27.92 -0.02
CA ILE A 90 -7.79 27.65 0.99
C ILE A 90 -9.19 27.38 0.41
N GLU A 91 -9.49 27.86 -0.80
CA GLU A 91 -10.77 27.60 -1.47
C GLU A 91 -11.02 26.10 -1.70
N LYS A 92 -9.96 25.28 -1.74
CA LYS A 92 -10.06 23.82 -1.77
C LYS A 92 -10.79 23.26 -0.55
N PHE A 93 -10.61 23.85 0.63
CA PHE A 93 -11.34 23.44 1.83
C PHE A 93 -12.84 23.63 1.65
N ASP A 94 -13.26 24.81 1.15
CA ASP A 94 -14.67 25.13 0.98
C ASP A 94 -15.34 24.17 -0.02
N VAL A 95 -14.62 23.78 -1.09
CA VAL A 95 -15.09 22.75 -2.02
C VAL A 95 -15.21 21.39 -1.34
N LEU A 96 -14.22 20.97 -0.54
CA LEU A 96 -14.28 19.70 0.20
C LEU A 96 -15.45 19.68 1.19
N GLU A 97 -15.65 20.76 1.94
CA GLU A 97 -16.74 20.94 2.91
C GLU A 97 -18.12 20.89 2.22
N GLU A 98 -18.29 21.59 1.09
CA GLU A 98 -19.54 21.60 0.32
C GLU A 98 -19.83 20.22 -0.32
N THR A 99 -18.78 19.53 -0.77
CA THR A 99 -18.92 18.25 -1.48
C THR A 99 -19.17 17.08 -0.53
N TYR A 100 -18.51 17.07 0.64
CA TYR A 100 -18.54 15.96 1.59
C TYR A 100 -19.05 16.36 2.99
N PRO A 101 -20.22 17.02 3.11
CA PRO A 101 -20.68 17.54 4.40
C PRO A 101 -20.86 16.43 5.44
N GLU A 102 -21.33 15.24 5.04
CA GLU A 102 -21.52 14.10 5.93
C GLU A 102 -20.21 13.62 6.57
N LEU A 103 -19.10 13.65 5.83
CA LEU A 103 -17.78 13.30 6.34
C LEU A 103 -17.30 14.29 7.39
N PHE A 104 -17.44 15.58 7.11
CA PHE A 104 -17.04 16.65 8.03
C PHE A 104 -17.90 16.64 9.31
N GLU A 105 -19.21 16.46 9.18
CA GLU A 105 -20.08 16.25 10.36
C GLU A 105 -19.68 15.01 11.16
N GLN A 106 -19.31 13.90 10.50
CA GLN A 106 -18.86 12.71 11.21
C GLN A 106 -17.50 12.91 11.89
N PHE A 107 -16.56 13.66 11.29
CA PHE A 107 -15.33 14.06 11.97
C PHE A 107 -15.62 14.87 13.22
N ARG A 108 -16.57 15.82 13.15
CA ARG A 108 -16.99 16.59 14.32
C ARG A 108 -17.51 15.68 15.42
N ALA A 109 -18.48 14.81 15.11
CA ALA A 109 -19.08 13.90 16.08
C ALA A 109 -18.06 12.95 16.72
N THR A 110 -17.23 12.31 15.89
CA THR A 110 -16.17 11.39 16.36
C THR A 110 -15.14 12.12 17.22
N GLY A 111 -14.76 13.33 16.80
CA GLY A 111 -13.79 14.19 17.48
C GLY A 111 -14.26 14.77 18.82
N GLU A 112 -15.57 14.75 19.10
CA GLU A 112 -16.09 15.06 20.44
C GLU A 112 -15.78 13.95 21.45
N THR A 113 -15.59 12.71 20.98
CA THR A 113 -15.37 11.53 21.82
C THR A 113 -13.90 11.14 21.89
N ILE A 114 -13.21 11.10 20.75
CA ILE A 114 -11.78 10.74 20.66
C ILE A 114 -10.96 11.80 19.92
N PRO A 115 -9.68 12.01 20.25
CA PRO A 115 -8.84 12.90 19.46
C PRO A 115 -8.65 12.38 18.03
N ILE A 116 -8.73 13.30 17.07
CA ILE A 116 -8.39 13.05 15.66
C ILE A 116 -7.21 13.93 15.30
N THR A 117 -6.07 13.33 14.99
CA THR A 117 -4.88 14.04 14.51
C THR A 117 -4.69 13.77 13.02
N LEU A 118 -4.51 14.82 12.24
CA LEU A 118 -4.18 14.76 10.82
C LEU A 118 -2.78 15.32 10.59
N ILE A 119 -1.91 14.56 9.93
CA ILE A 119 -0.65 15.09 9.40
C ILE A 119 -0.72 15.14 7.86
N PRO A 120 -0.15 16.16 7.19
CA PRO A 120 -0.15 16.23 5.74
C PRO A 120 0.77 15.18 5.09
N GLY A 121 0.32 14.63 3.96
CA GLY A 121 1.11 13.85 3.02
C GLY A 121 1.61 14.69 1.84
N ASN A 122 1.98 14.05 0.72
CA ASN A 122 2.40 14.79 -0.46
C ASN A 122 1.22 15.32 -1.28
N HIS A 123 0.14 14.54 -1.44
CA HIS A 123 -1.04 14.96 -2.22
C HIS A 123 -1.80 16.11 -1.58
N ASP A 124 -1.71 16.25 -0.26
CA ASP A 124 -2.32 17.32 0.53
C ASP A 124 -1.30 18.16 1.29
N HIS A 125 -0.05 18.25 0.82
CA HIS A 125 1.00 19.05 1.47
C HIS A 125 0.64 20.55 1.61
N GLU A 126 -0.29 21.07 0.80
CA GLU A 126 -0.83 22.42 0.94
C GLU A 126 -1.46 22.67 2.32
N LEU A 127 -1.90 21.62 3.01
CA LEU A 127 -2.36 21.69 4.40
C LEU A 127 -1.28 22.21 5.35
N ALA A 128 0.00 22.00 5.04
CA ALA A 128 1.13 22.54 5.82
C ALA A 128 1.49 23.99 5.46
N ALA A 129 0.88 24.57 4.43
CA ALA A 129 1.27 25.87 3.87
C ALA A 129 0.42 27.06 4.34
N TYR A 130 -0.77 26.79 4.90
CA TYR A 130 -1.72 27.83 5.31
C TYR A 130 -2.24 27.54 6.71
N ASP A 131 -2.04 28.49 7.64
CA ASP A 131 -2.53 28.40 9.02
C ASP A 131 -4.07 28.33 9.06
N GLU A 132 -4.74 28.89 8.05
CA GLU A 132 -6.19 28.86 7.92
C GLU A 132 -6.76 27.43 7.84
N PHE A 133 -6.01 26.46 7.29
CA PHE A 133 -6.46 25.07 7.33
C PHE A 133 -6.56 24.54 8.76
N VAL A 134 -5.63 24.92 9.64
CA VAL A 134 -5.64 24.50 11.05
C VAL A 134 -6.89 25.02 11.75
N GLU A 135 -7.22 26.31 11.54
CA GLU A 135 -8.42 26.91 12.10
C GLU A 135 -9.70 26.22 11.61
N ARG A 136 -9.77 25.90 10.32
CA ARG A 136 -10.95 25.29 9.69
C ARG A 136 -11.15 23.83 10.10
N PHE A 137 -10.09 23.02 10.17
CA PHE A 137 -10.18 21.64 10.65
C PHE A 137 -10.52 21.57 12.15
N ALA A 138 -10.08 22.54 12.95
CA ALA A 138 -10.43 22.61 14.37
C ALA A 138 -11.95 22.80 14.60
N GLU A 139 -12.68 23.46 13.68
CA GLU A 139 -14.16 23.56 13.73
C GLU A 139 -14.88 22.20 13.60
N TYR A 140 -14.15 21.18 13.17
CA TYR A 140 -14.58 19.80 12.98
C TYR A 140 -13.88 18.84 13.94
N ASN A 141 -13.29 19.34 15.03
CA ASN A 141 -12.57 18.55 16.04
C ASN A 141 -11.40 17.72 15.46
N VAL A 142 -10.79 18.19 14.36
CA VAL A 142 -9.59 17.59 13.76
C VAL A 142 -8.39 18.47 14.07
N ASP A 143 -7.40 17.92 14.77
CA ASP A 143 -6.12 18.56 15.04
C ASP A 143 -5.16 18.37 13.84
N LEU A 144 -5.07 19.39 12.99
CA LEU A 144 -4.14 19.40 11.87
C LEU A 144 -2.74 19.82 12.35
N VAL A 145 -1.80 18.87 12.34
CA VAL A 145 -0.41 19.12 12.70
C VAL A 145 0.43 19.33 11.44
N GLN A 146 0.87 20.56 11.19
CA GLN A 146 1.63 20.95 9.99
C GLN A 146 3.12 20.52 10.02
N GLU A 147 3.45 19.50 10.80
CA GLU A 147 4.79 18.93 10.88
C GLU A 147 4.95 17.75 9.91
N LYS A 148 6.19 17.41 9.56
CA LYS A 148 6.49 16.25 8.71
C LYS A 148 6.24 14.92 9.41
N SER A 149 6.34 14.92 10.74
CA SER A 149 6.21 13.74 11.57
C SER A 149 5.80 14.13 12.98
N ILE A 150 5.18 13.19 13.69
CA ILE A 150 4.82 13.33 15.10
C ILE A 150 5.21 12.07 15.86
N THR A 151 5.48 12.22 17.14
CA THR A 151 5.74 11.08 18.05
C THR A 151 4.60 10.96 19.05
N ARG A 152 4.22 9.72 19.38
CA ARG A 152 3.21 9.41 20.39
C ARG A 152 3.69 8.31 21.33
N PRO A 153 3.54 8.44 22.65
CA PRO A 153 3.84 7.37 23.59
C PRO A 153 2.82 6.22 23.46
N VAL A 154 3.22 4.99 23.79
CA VAL A 154 2.35 3.81 23.89
C VAL A 154 2.94 2.84 24.90
N GLY A 155 2.31 2.72 26.07
CA GLY A 155 2.91 1.99 27.19
C GLY A 155 4.26 2.60 27.59
N ASP A 156 5.33 1.80 27.54
CA ASP A 156 6.72 2.22 27.81
C ASP A 156 7.51 2.57 26.53
N GLN A 157 6.84 2.60 25.38
CA GLN A 157 7.44 2.81 24.06
C GLN A 157 6.87 4.06 23.40
N ALA A 158 7.40 4.41 22.23
CA ALA A 158 6.88 5.47 21.40
C ALA A 158 6.76 5.03 19.93
N ILE A 159 5.83 5.70 19.24
CA ILE A 159 5.50 5.53 17.83
C ILE A 159 5.94 6.79 17.09
N HIS A 160 6.76 6.65 16.06
CA HIS A 160 7.03 7.69 15.08
C HIS A 160 6.02 7.58 13.94
N PHE A 161 5.24 8.62 13.72
CA PHE A 161 4.32 8.76 12.59
C PHE A 161 4.91 9.72 11.57
N GLU A 162 5.00 9.29 10.32
CA GLU A 162 5.19 10.16 9.16
C GLU A 162 4.42 9.62 7.98
N HIS A 163 4.02 10.46 7.02
CA HIS A 163 3.32 9.96 5.84
C HIS A 163 4.21 9.02 4.99
N GLY A 164 5.50 9.33 4.88
CA GLY A 164 6.49 8.49 4.20
C GLY A 164 6.94 9.02 2.83
N HIS A 165 6.27 10.01 2.25
CA HIS A 165 6.77 10.71 1.06
C HIS A 165 8.17 11.31 1.26
N GLN A 166 8.54 11.56 2.52
CA GLN A 166 9.85 12.01 2.93
C GLN A 166 10.94 11.05 2.49
N GLN A 167 10.69 9.74 2.38
CA GLN A 167 11.71 8.75 1.98
C GLN A 167 11.69 8.39 0.49
N ASP A 168 10.77 8.96 -0.28
CA ASP A 168 10.65 8.75 -1.73
C ASP A 168 11.21 9.97 -2.47
N SER A 169 12.34 9.81 -3.17
CA SER A 169 12.98 10.91 -3.90
C SER A 169 12.08 11.58 -4.95
N ASN A 170 11.09 10.88 -5.52
CA ASN A 170 10.19 11.48 -6.50
C ASN A 170 9.07 12.29 -5.87
N ASN A 171 8.74 12.03 -4.62
CA ASN A 171 7.60 12.63 -3.91
C ASN A 171 8.04 13.48 -2.72
N ARG A 172 9.33 13.47 -2.36
CA ARG A 172 9.93 14.25 -1.28
C ARG A 172 9.73 15.74 -1.53
N ILE A 173 9.17 16.41 -0.53
CA ILE A 173 9.00 17.86 -0.50
C ILE A 173 10.13 18.46 0.34
N GLU A 174 11.12 19.05 -0.33
CA GLU A 174 12.28 19.66 0.35
C GLU A 174 11.87 20.92 1.12
N ASP A 175 11.13 21.82 0.46
CA ASP A 175 10.65 23.09 1.01
C ASP A 175 9.25 22.92 1.62
N TRP A 176 9.19 22.35 2.82
CA TRP A 176 7.93 22.06 3.51
C TRP A 176 7.23 23.34 3.98
N GLY A 177 5.92 23.39 3.80
CA GLY A 177 5.11 24.60 3.99
C GLY A 177 5.12 25.55 2.78
N ASN A 178 5.85 25.23 1.70
CA ASN A 178 5.72 25.97 0.44
C ASN A 178 4.57 25.38 -0.41
N PRO A 179 3.50 26.15 -0.69
CA PRO A 179 2.35 25.65 -1.47
C PRO A 179 2.67 25.41 -2.95
N HIS A 180 3.84 25.83 -3.41
CA HIS A 180 4.29 25.66 -4.79
C HIS A 180 5.35 24.56 -4.95
N ALA A 181 5.61 23.78 -3.90
CA ALA A 181 6.50 22.63 -3.99
C ALA A 181 5.90 21.58 -4.94
N THR A 182 6.65 21.27 -6.00
CA THR A 182 6.18 20.38 -7.08
C THR A 182 7.23 19.30 -7.35
N PRO A 183 7.25 18.22 -6.55
CA PRO A 183 8.18 17.11 -6.75
C PRO A 183 7.86 16.35 -8.06
N LEU A 184 8.74 15.45 -8.52
CA LEU A 184 8.55 14.75 -9.80
C LEU A 184 7.22 13.99 -9.89
N GLY A 185 6.78 13.38 -8.79
CA GLY A 185 5.51 12.67 -8.68
C GLY A 185 4.29 13.57 -8.91
N TYR A 186 4.36 14.85 -8.50
CA TYR A 186 3.30 15.84 -8.78
C TYR A 186 3.04 15.94 -10.28
N TYR A 187 4.08 16.11 -11.10
CA TYR A 187 3.92 16.23 -12.56
C TYR A 187 3.32 14.98 -13.20
N TYR A 188 3.71 13.79 -12.72
CA TYR A 188 3.10 12.54 -13.19
C TYR A 188 1.61 12.52 -12.85
N ASN A 189 1.26 12.84 -11.60
CA ASN A 189 -0.12 12.83 -11.14
C ASN A 189 -0.98 13.86 -11.89
N THR A 190 -0.63 15.15 -11.85
CA THR A 190 -1.42 16.22 -12.48
C THR A 190 -1.56 16.02 -14.00
N LEU A 191 -0.52 15.56 -14.70
CA LEU A 191 -0.57 15.40 -16.16
C LEU A 191 -1.25 14.11 -16.63
N VAL A 192 -1.15 13.03 -15.86
CA VAL A 192 -1.65 11.71 -16.29
C VAL A 192 -2.97 11.41 -15.61
N THR A 193 -3.02 11.49 -14.28
CA THR A 193 -4.17 11.13 -13.48
C THR A 193 -5.32 12.14 -13.59
N SER A 194 -5.08 13.42 -13.29
CA SER A 194 -6.15 14.43 -13.35
C SER A 194 -6.72 14.54 -14.76
N ARG A 195 -5.87 14.46 -15.79
CA ARG A 195 -6.31 14.37 -17.18
C ARG A 195 -7.08 13.09 -17.49
N ALA A 196 -6.69 11.95 -16.93
CA ALA A 196 -7.42 10.70 -17.11
C ALA A 196 -8.81 10.75 -16.46
N GLY A 197 -8.94 11.36 -15.28
CA GLY A 197 -10.22 11.67 -14.64
C GLY A 197 -11.11 12.51 -15.55
N GLN A 198 -10.61 13.65 -16.06
CA GLN A 198 -11.34 14.54 -16.96
C GLN A 198 -11.75 13.92 -18.30
N LEU A 199 -10.94 12.98 -18.80
CA LEU A 199 -11.16 12.34 -20.10
C LEU A 199 -11.98 11.05 -20.00
N SER A 200 -12.22 10.53 -18.79
CA SER A 200 -12.83 9.20 -18.60
C SER A 200 -14.25 9.11 -19.17
N ASN A 201 -14.99 10.23 -19.18
CA ASN A 201 -16.34 10.33 -19.74
C ASN A 201 -16.39 10.24 -21.29
N ARG A 202 -15.25 10.23 -21.99
CA ARG A 202 -15.20 10.13 -23.46
C ARG A 202 -15.12 8.69 -23.99
N GLY A 203 -14.83 7.72 -23.13
CA GLY A 203 -14.74 6.29 -23.49
C GLY A 203 -16.12 5.62 -23.62
N ARG A 204 -16.17 4.38 -24.13
CA ARG A 204 -17.40 3.56 -24.04
C ARG A 204 -17.69 3.11 -22.61
N TYR A 205 -16.64 3.07 -21.79
CA TYR A 205 -16.68 2.68 -20.39
C TYR A 205 -15.83 3.67 -19.57
N ASN A 206 -16.24 3.91 -18.32
CA ASN A 206 -15.57 4.83 -17.40
C ASN A 206 -14.41 4.11 -16.68
N TRP A 207 -13.28 3.93 -17.35
CA TRP A 207 -12.15 3.13 -16.82
C TRP A 207 -10.82 3.87 -16.75
N LEU A 208 -10.73 5.08 -17.31
CA LEU A 208 -9.53 5.90 -17.22
C LEU A 208 -9.35 6.50 -15.83
N LYS A 209 -10.42 6.65 -15.04
CA LYS A 209 -10.30 7.03 -13.62
C LYS A 209 -9.45 6.05 -12.80
N ASP A 210 -9.41 4.77 -13.17
CA ASP A 210 -8.63 3.75 -12.44
C ASP A 210 -7.10 3.82 -12.68
N VAL A 211 -6.59 4.83 -13.37
CA VAL A 211 -5.15 4.98 -13.63
C VAL A 211 -4.34 5.04 -12.33
N GLN A 212 -4.85 5.69 -11.28
CA GLN A 212 -4.21 5.76 -9.96
C GLN A 212 -4.02 4.37 -9.34
N ALA A 213 -4.91 3.42 -9.65
CA ALA A 213 -4.83 2.06 -9.12
C ALA A 213 -3.80 1.17 -9.86
N VAL A 214 -3.18 1.66 -10.94
CA VAL A 214 -2.21 0.91 -11.75
C VAL A 214 -0.81 1.09 -11.19
N THR A 215 -0.46 0.25 -10.22
CA THR A 215 0.89 0.22 -9.65
C THR A 215 1.59 -1.12 -9.89
N PRO A 216 2.91 -1.13 -10.20
CA PRO A 216 3.74 0.01 -10.56
C PRO A 216 3.50 0.50 -12.02
N THR A 217 3.99 1.71 -12.34
CA THR A 217 3.71 2.45 -13.58
C THR A 217 4.10 1.70 -14.86
N GLU A 218 5.07 0.78 -14.82
CA GLU A 218 5.47 -0.03 -15.98
C GLU A 218 4.33 -0.95 -16.47
N ARG A 219 3.31 -1.17 -15.64
CA ARG A 219 2.12 -1.94 -16.01
C ARG A 219 1.15 -1.13 -16.88
N MET A 220 1.27 0.21 -16.93
CA MET A 220 0.34 1.09 -17.66
C MET A 220 0.12 0.69 -19.13
N PRO A 221 1.15 0.44 -19.96
CA PRO A 221 0.93 0.05 -21.35
C PRO A 221 0.15 -1.26 -21.51
N ILE A 222 0.42 -2.23 -20.64
CA ILE A 222 -0.25 -3.54 -20.65
C ILE A 222 -1.69 -3.41 -20.16
N TRP A 223 -1.91 -2.58 -19.13
CA TRP A 223 -3.24 -2.25 -18.62
C TRP A 223 -4.10 -1.54 -19.67
N LEU A 224 -3.57 -0.52 -20.35
CA LEU A 224 -4.25 0.16 -21.46
C LEU A 224 -4.64 -0.83 -22.57
N PHE A 225 -3.74 -1.74 -22.94
CA PHE A 225 -4.02 -2.76 -23.93
C PHE A 225 -5.11 -3.74 -23.46
N SER A 226 -5.07 -4.14 -22.19
CA SER A 226 -6.11 -4.97 -21.56
C SER A 226 -7.48 -4.29 -21.60
N LYS A 227 -7.58 -3.04 -21.13
CA LYS A 227 -8.83 -2.27 -21.14
C LYS A 227 -9.34 -2.02 -22.57
N TYR A 228 -8.45 -1.72 -23.51
CA TYR A 228 -8.83 -1.66 -24.93
C TYR A 228 -9.41 -2.99 -25.43
N PHE A 229 -8.73 -4.11 -25.17
CA PHE A 229 -9.17 -5.43 -25.64
C PHE A 229 -10.51 -5.87 -25.02
N TYR A 230 -10.70 -5.67 -23.72
CA TYR A 230 -11.88 -6.15 -23.01
C TYR A 230 -13.05 -5.17 -23.04
N ARG A 231 -12.80 -3.86 -22.89
CA ARG A 231 -13.84 -2.83 -22.78
C ARG A 231 -14.11 -2.10 -24.11
N GLU A 232 -13.09 -1.73 -24.90
CA GLU A 232 -13.30 -0.88 -26.09
C GLU A 232 -13.45 -1.64 -27.42
N MET A 233 -12.71 -2.74 -27.59
CA MET A 233 -12.62 -3.48 -28.86
C MET A 233 -13.97 -4.08 -29.26
N ASN A 234 -14.31 -3.94 -30.55
CA ASN A 234 -15.54 -4.53 -31.10
C ASN A 234 -15.56 -6.05 -30.83
N PRO A 235 -16.66 -6.60 -30.26
CA PRO A 235 -16.77 -8.04 -29.98
C PRO A 235 -16.46 -8.94 -31.19
N LEU A 236 -16.85 -8.56 -32.40
CA LEU A 236 -16.57 -9.33 -33.61
C LEU A 236 -15.07 -9.40 -33.91
N ILE A 237 -14.34 -8.30 -33.71
CA ILE A 237 -12.88 -8.27 -33.90
C ILE A 237 -12.22 -9.10 -32.81
N ARG A 238 -12.60 -8.88 -31.54
CA ARG A 238 -12.07 -9.61 -30.39
C ARG A 238 -12.22 -11.13 -30.54
N TYR A 239 -13.42 -11.61 -30.83
CA TYR A 239 -13.65 -13.06 -30.92
C TYR A 239 -13.10 -13.66 -32.20
N SER A 240 -12.99 -12.89 -33.29
CA SER A 240 -12.30 -13.37 -34.49
C SER A 240 -10.79 -13.48 -34.30
N LEU A 241 -10.16 -12.64 -33.47
CA LEU A 241 -8.73 -12.74 -33.15
C LEU A 241 -8.34 -14.06 -32.46
N VAL A 242 -9.22 -14.64 -31.64
CA VAL A 242 -8.90 -15.86 -30.87
C VAL A 242 -8.44 -17.04 -31.75
N PRO A 243 -9.18 -17.49 -32.78
CA PRO A 243 -8.72 -18.56 -33.66
C PRO A 243 -7.46 -18.19 -34.45
N PHE A 244 -7.27 -16.92 -34.84
CA PHE A 244 -6.04 -16.48 -35.49
C PHE A 244 -4.83 -16.56 -34.57
N LEU A 245 -4.97 -16.12 -33.31
CA LEU A 245 -3.90 -16.21 -32.32
C LEU A 245 -3.59 -17.66 -31.95
N LEU A 246 -4.61 -18.52 -31.83
CA LEU A 246 -4.41 -19.95 -31.61
C LEU A 246 -3.66 -20.60 -32.78
N LEU A 247 -4.11 -20.35 -34.01
CA LEU A 247 -3.48 -20.86 -35.22
C LEU A 247 -2.05 -20.35 -35.36
N PHE A 248 -1.81 -19.08 -35.02
CA PHE A 248 -0.48 -18.49 -35.00
C PHE A 248 0.46 -19.19 -34.00
N ASN A 249 0.00 -19.43 -32.76
CA ASN A 249 0.80 -20.13 -31.74
C ASN A 249 1.10 -21.58 -32.15
N ILE A 250 0.13 -22.31 -32.70
CA ILE A 250 0.34 -23.65 -33.26
C ILE A 250 1.36 -23.59 -34.40
N SER A 251 1.25 -22.59 -35.28
CA SER A 251 2.17 -22.41 -36.41
C SER A 251 3.58 -22.08 -35.95
N ALA A 252 3.73 -21.27 -34.89
CA ALA A 252 5.02 -20.98 -34.27
C ALA A 252 5.65 -22.23 -33.66
N LEU A 253 4.87 -23.04 -32.93
CA LEU A 253 5.33 -24.33 -32.40
C LEU A 253 5.78 -25.26 -33.53
N VAL A 254 4.98 -25.41 -34.58
CA VAL A 254 5.32 -26.23 -35.75
C VAL A 254 6.54 -25.69 -36.47
N ALA A 255 6.72 -24.37 -36.56
CA ALA A 255 7.91 -23.76 -37.15
C ALA A 255 9.18 -24.09 -36.35
N VAL A 256 9.12 -24.02 -35.01
CA VAL A 256 10.22 -24.44 -34.13
C VAL A 256 10.52 -25.93 -34.32
N LEU A 257 9.51 -26.79 -34.29
CA LEU A 257 9.70 -28.23 -34.53
C LEU A 257 10.25 -28.52 -35.94
N SER A 258 9.89 -27.71 -36.93
CA SER A 258 10.42 -27.83 -38.30
C SER A 258 11.89 -27.44 -38.36
N GLY A 259 12.29 -26.38 -37.65
CA GLY A 259 13.68 -26.01 -37.48
C GLY A 259 14.49 -27.12 -36.79
N LEU A 260 13.96 -27.71 -35.72
CA LEU A 260 14.58 -28.86 -35.04
C LEU A 260 14.69 -30.08 -35.96
N HIS A 261 13.71 -30.30 -36.83
CA HIS A 261 13.75 -31.37 -37.82
C HIS A 261 14.86 -31.16 -38.86
N VAL A 262 14.98 -29.95 -39.39
CA VAL A 262 16.06 -29.58 -40.32
C VAL A 262 17.44 -29.71 -39.64
N ALA A 263 17.52 -29.41 -38.34
CA ALA A 263 18.74 -29.58 -37.54
C ALA A 263 19.05 -31.05 -37.18
N GLY A 264 18.17 -32.00 -37.53
CA GLY A 264 18.33 -33.42 -37.21
C GLY A 264 18.07 -33.78 -35.74
N ILE A 265 17.51 -32.86 -34.96
CA ILE A 265 17.22 -33.04 -33.52
C ILE A 265 15.88 -33.77 -33.31
N TRP A 266 14.93 -33.59 -34.23
CA TRP A 266 13.58 -34.17 -34.14
C TRP A 266 13.09 -34.70 -35.49
N THR A 267 12.13 -35.62 -35.49
CA THR A 267 11.47 -36.08 -36.72
C THR A 267 9.99 -35.72 -36.70
N LEU A 268 9.57 -34.78 -37.56
CA LEU A 268 8.16 -34.40 -37.68
C LEU A 268 7.38 -35.42 -38.52
N PRO A 269 6.17 -35.84 -38.11
CA PRO A 269 5.34 -36.77 -38.88
C PRO A 269 4.55 -36.03 -40.00
N VAL A 270 5.27 -35.34 -40.89
CA VAL A 270 4.68 -34.48 -41.93
C VAL A 270 3.72 -35.26 -42.85
N GLU A 271 4.07 -36.50 -43.22
CA GLU A 271 3.25 -37.34 -44.09
C GLU A 271 1.91 -37.72 -43.47
N GLN A 272 1.86 -37.92 -42.15
CA GLN A 272 0.63 -38.24 -41.42
C GLN A 272 -0.31 -37.03 -41.39
N THR A 273 0.23 -35.83 -41.19
CA THR A 273 -0.55 -34.58 -41.19
C THR A 273 -1.12 -34.27 -42.57
N ILE A 274 -0.32 -34.42 -43.63
CA ILE A 274 -0.76 -34.23 -45.02
C ILE A 274 -1.85 -35.25 -45.37
N SER A 275 -1.65 -36.52 -45.01
CA SER A 275 -2.63 -37.58 -45.27
C SER A 275 -3.95 -37.33 -44.54
N PHE A 276 -3.89 -36.94 -43.27
CA PHE A 276 -5.07 -36.62 -42.46
C PHE A 276 -5.87 -35.44 -43.04
N LEU A 277 -5.21 -34.32 -43.35
CA LEU A 277 -5.88 -33.16 -43.93
C LEU A 277 -6.41 -33.46 -45.34
N GLY A 278 -5.69 -34.27 -46.12
CA GLY A 278 -6.11 -34.70 -47.45
C GLY A 278 -7.44 -35.48 -47.49
N GLN A 279 -7.86 -36.10 -46.37
CA GLN A 279 -9.16 -36.78 -46.26
C GLN A 279 -10.36 -35.84 -46.46
N PHE A 280 -10.15 -34.53 -46.30
CA PHE A 280 -11.17 -33.49 -46.47
C PHE A 280 -11.21 -32.88 -47.89
N GLY A 281 -10.50 -33.48 -48.86
CA GLY A 281 -10.52 -33.04 -50.26
C GLY A 281 -9.98 -31.62 -50.46
N THR A 282 -10.68 -30.80 -51.26
CA THR A 282 -10.24 -29.43 -51.60
C THR A 282 -10.12 -28.52 -50.37
N ALA A 283 -11.01 -28.69 -49.39
CA ALA A 283 -10.96 -27.96 -48.12
C ALA A 283 -9.70 -28.31 -47.32
N GLY A 284 -9.32 -29.59 -47.32
CA GLY A 284 -8.09 -30.09 -46.72
C GLY A 284 -6.83 -29.49 -47.33
N THR A 285 -6.77 -29.44 -48.67
CA THR A 285 -5.65 -28.81 -49.40
C THR A 285 -5.54 -27.32 -49.10
N ALA A 286 -6.66 -26.60 -49.02
CA ALA A 286 -6.67 -25.19 -48.66
C ALA A 286 -6.19 -24.96 -47.21
N ALA A 287 -6.64 -25.79 -46.26
CA ALA A 287 -6.19 -25.74 -44.87
C ALA A 287 -4.69 -26.01 -44.74
N TRP A 288 -4.16 -26.99 -45.47
CA TRP A 288 -2.73 -27.28 -45.52
C TRP A 288 -1.91 -26.10 -46.03
N PHE A 289 -2.36 -25.46 -47.12
CA PHE A 289 -1.68 -24.28 -47.66
C PHE A 289 -1.67 -23.10 -46.67
N LEU A 290 -2.80 -22.84 -46.01
CA LEU A 290 -2.88 -21.80 -44.97
C LEU A 290 -1.97 -22.12 -43.78
N LEU A 291 -1.91 -23.37 -43.33
CA LEU A 291 -0.99 -23.80 -42.28
C LEU A 291 0.46 -23.58 -42.70
N LEU A 292 0.84 -24.01 -43.90
CA LEU A 292 2.21 -23.85 -44.41
C LEU A 292 2.60 -22.36 -44.50
N LEU A 293 1.71 -21.52 -44.99
CA LEU A 293 1.91 -20.07 -45.04
C LEU A 293 2.11 -19.49 -43.63
N ASN A 294 1.24 -19.85 -42.67
CA ASN A 294 1.35 -19.38 -41.29
C ASN A 294 2.62 -19.89 -40.60
N VAL A 295 3.03 -21.13 -40.83
CA VAL A 295 4.30 -21.68 -40.32
C VAL A 295 5.49 -20.92 -40.90
N GLY A 296 5.45 -20.55 -42.18
CA GLY A 296 6.47 -19.71 -42.80
C GLY A 296 6.55 -18.31 -42.17
N VAL A 297 5.40 -17.64 -41.99
CA VAL A 297 5.33 -16.32 -41.34
C VAL A 297 5.77 -16.39 -39.88
N ALA A 298 5.26 -17.35 -39.11
CA ALA A 298 5.61 -17.54 -37.72
C ALA A 298 7.09 -17.89 -37.57
N GLY A 299 7.63 -18.75 -38.43
CA GLY A 299 9.06 -19.08 -38.48
C GLY A 299 9.93 -17.85 -38.77
N MET A 300 9.54 -17.00 -39.72
CA MET A 300 10.21 -15.72 -39.99
C MET A 300 10.20 -14.81 -38.75
N LEU A 301 9.05 -14.68 -38.09
CA LEU A 301 8.92 -13.86 -36.89
C LEU A 301 9.74 -14.40 -35.71
N VAL A 302 9.80 -15.71 -35.53
CA VAL A 302 10.69 -16.34 -34.52
C VAL A 302 12.15 -16.07 -34.87
N LEU A 303 12.54 -16.23 -36.13
CA LEU A 303 13.91 -16.02 -36.60
C LEU A 303 14.36 -14.56 -36.42
N VAL A 304 13.49 -13.59 -36.69
CA VAL A 304 13.75 -12.15 -36.42
C VAL A 304 13.66 -11.84 -34.93
N GLY A 305 12.76 -12.53 -34.22
CA GLY A 305 12.54 -12.39 -32.78
C GLY A 305 13.75 -12.81 -31.94
N ILE A 306 14.54 -13.79 -32.39
CA ILE A 306 15.75 -14.23 -31.69
C ILE A 306 16.80 -13.10 -31.60
N PRO A 307 17.28 -12.49 -32.71
CA PRO A 307 18.16 -11.32 -32.64
C PRO A 307 17.55 -10.16 -31.86
N LEU A 308 16.27 -9.84 -32.08
CA LEU A 308 15.59 -8.77 -31.36
C LEU A 308 15.53 -9.04 -29.85
N TYR A 309 15.35 -10.29 -29.42
CA TYR A 309 15.40 -10.68 -28.02
C TYR A 309 16.78 -10.40 -27.42
N PHE A 310 17.86 -10.77 -28.12
CA PHE A 310 19.22 -10.48 -27.65
C PHE A 310 19.51 -8.98 -27.61
N ILE A 311 19.12 -8.23 -28.64
CA ILE A 311 19.24 -6.76 -28.65
C ILE A 311 18.44 -6.16 -27.49
N ARG A 312 17.18 -6.56 -27.30
CA ARG A 312 16.34 -6.09 -26.19
C ARG A 312 16.95 -6.44 -24.83
N ARG A 313 17.48 -7.66 -24.67
CA ARG A 313 18.15 -8.11 -23.45
C ARG A 313 19.41 -7.29 -23.18
N ASP A 314 20.18 -6.98 -24.21
CA ASP A 314 21.40 -6.19 -24.11
C ASP A 314 21.10 -4.71 -23.80
N ILE A 315 20.12 -4.13 -24.49
CA ILE A 315 19.58 -2.81 -24.19
C ILE A 315 19.08 -2.75 -22.75
N ARG A 316 18.29 -3.74 -22.30
CA ARG A 316 17.81 -3.81 -20.91
C ARG A 316 18.96 -3.90 -19.91
N LYS A 317 19.92 -4.81 -20.11
CA LYS A 317 21.12 -4.88 -19.26
C LYS A 317 21.92 -3.58 -19.24
N THR A 318 22.00 -2.90 -20.38
CA THR A 318 22.71 -1.63 -20.51
C THR A 318 21.99 -0.54 -19.74
N ILE A 319 20.67 -0.48 -19.89
CA ILE A 319 19.76 0.37 -19.13
C ILE A 319 19.91 0.12 -17.62
N ASP A 320 19.86 -1.13 -17.17
CA ASP A 320 20.00 -1.54 -15.77
C ASP A 320 21.38 -1.11 -15.24
N ARG A 321 22.44 -1.27 -16.04
CA ARG A 321 23.81 -0.86 -15.66
C ARG A 321 23.98 0.66 -15.56
N PHE A 322 23.26 1.43 -16.37
CA PHE A 322 23.32 2.89 -16.34
C PHE A 322 22.32 3.50 -15.35
N GLY A 323 21.47 2.69 -14.71
CA GLY A 323 20.38 3.19 -13.86
C GLY A 323 19.37 4.04 -14.62
N VAL A 324 19.31 3.98 -15.95
CA VAL A 324 18.47 4.90 -16.77
C VAL A 324 16.98 4.53 -16.70
N PHE A 325 16.68 3.27 -16.36
CA PHE A 325 15.34 2.80 -15.97
C PHE A 325 15.33 2.09 -14.61
N GLU A 326 16.42 2.17 -13.83
CA GLU A 326 16.21 2.50 -12.41
C GLU A 326 15.74 3.95 -12.41
N THR A 327 14.54 4.15 -12.96
CA THR A 327 13.82 5.40 -12.75
C THR A 327 13.90 5.64 -11.26
N GLU A 328 14.09 6.88 -10.85
CA GLU A 328 13.93 7.25 -9.45
C GLU A 328 12.58 6.70 -8.90
N LEU A 329 11.60 6.34 -9.75
CA LEU A 329 10.36 5.56 -9.48
C LEU A 329 10.52 4.06 -9.10
N THR A 330 11.72 3.47 -9.17
CA THR A 330 12.00 2.03 -9.00
C THR A 330 13.21 1.78 -8.08
N VAL A 331 13.46 2.70 -7.13
CA VAL A 331 14.21 2.35 -5.92
C VAL A 331 13.42 1.24 -5.21
N ASP A 332 14.11 0.29 -4.57
CA ASP A 332 13.46 -0.62 -3.62
C ASP A 332 12.74 0.26 -2.59
N PRO A 333 11.40 0.41 -2.69
CA PRO A 333 10.72 1.50 -2.02
C PRO A 333 10.93 1.39 -0.52
N THR A 334 11.10 0.18 0.02
CA THR A 334 11.22 -0.08 1.46
C THR A 334 12.62 0.17 2.03
N ALA A 335 13.68 0.14 1.21
CA ALA A 335 15.05 0.20 1.72
C ALA A 335 15.38 1.54 2.42
N SER A 336 14.88 2.66 1.88
CA SER A 336 15.04 3.97 2.51
C SER A 336 14.28 4.07 3.82
N TYR A 337 13.05 3.54 3.90
CA TYR A 337 12.27 3.51 5.13
C TYR A 337 12.94 2.67 6.23
N GLU A 338 13.48 1.49 5.89
CA GLU A 338 14.20 0.68 6.88
C GLU A 338 15.46 1.37 7.39
N GLU A 339 16.20 2.08 6.52
CA GLU A 339 17.37 2.86 6.93
C GLU A 339 16.98 3.99 7.88
N THR A 340 15.98 4.81 7.53
CA THR A 340 15.50 5.88 8.40
C THR A 340 14.92 5.36 9.71
N ALA A 341 14.16 4.26 9.69
CA ALA A 341 13.64 3.66 10.91
C ALA A 341 14.77 3.22 11.86
N ARG A 342 15.82 2.57 11.32
CA ARG A 342 17.00 2.20 12.12
C ARG A 342 17.72 3.43 12.71
N GLU A 343 17.81 4.53 11.96
CA GLU A 343 18.39 5.78 12.45
C GLU A 343 17.57 6.37 13.61
N ILE A 344 16.25 6.45 13.47
CA ILE A 344 15.34 6.98 14.51
C ILE A 344 15.42 6.11 15.77
N PHE A 345 15.31 4.79 15.64
CA PHE A 345 15.37 3.87 16.78
C PHE A 345 16.74 3.92 17.49
N ALA A 346 17.81 4.23 16.76
CA ALA A 346 19.13 4.42 17.35
C ALA A 346 19.30 5.77 18.06
N SER A 347 18.65 6.83 17.57
CA SER A 347 18.70 8.17 18.20
C SER A 347 17.72 8.33 19.36
N GLU A 348 16.59 7.63 19.32
CA GLU A 348 15.48 7.74 20.27
C GLU A 348 15.13 6.35 20.79
N SER A 349 15.73 5.94 21.91
CA SER A 349 15.63 4.56 22.41
C SER A 349 14.23 4.11 22.81
N GLU A 350 13.33 5.06 23.12
CA GLU A 350 11.93 4.82 23.45
C GLU A 350 11.09 4.57 22.18
N THR A 351 11.50 5.10 21.03
CA THR A 351 10.80 4.94 19.75
C THR A 351 11.14 3.58 19.15
N THR A 352 10.15 2.68 19.11
CA THR A 352 10.31 1.30 18.62
C THR A 352 9.34 0.94 17.50
N ILE A 353 8.48 1.87 17.09
CA ILE A 353 7.52 1.68 16.00
C ILE A 353 7.65 2.86 15.05
N PHE A 354 7.85 2.57 13.77
CA PHE A 354 7.82 3.55 12.68
C PHE A 354 6.59 3.25 11.83
N CYS A 355 5.62 4.14 11.82
CA CYS A 355 4.34 3.97 11.13
C CYS A 355 4.20 4.97 9.99
N PHE A 356 4.03 4.48 8.76
CA PHE A 356 3.96 5.29 7.54
C PHE A 356 2.91 4.84 6.53
N GLY A 357 2.57 5.72 5.59
CA GLY A 357 1.67 5.48 4.45
C GLY A 357 2.41 5.48 3.11
N HIS A 358 1.91 6.22 2.12
CA HIS A 358 2.54 6.60 0.84
C HIS A 358 2.69 5.48 -0.20
N THR A 359 3.02 4.25 0.21
CA THR A 359 3.29 3.16 -0.74
C THR A 359 2.04 2.38 -1.16
N HIS A 360 0.91 2.63 -0.48
CA HIS A 360 -0.38 1.92 -0.66
C HIS A 360 -0.29 0.40 -0.47
N ARG A 361 0.66 -0.07 0.34
CA ARG A 361 0.92 -1.51 0.54
C ARG A 361 1.05 -1.79 2.03
N PRO A 362 -0.02 -2.28 2.68
CA PRO A 362 0.05 -2.77 4.04
C PRO A 362 1.26 -3.68 4.24
N MET A 363 2.05 -3.39 5.26
CA MET A 363 3.30 -4.08 5.53
C MET A 363 3.62 -3.99 7.01
N LEU A 364 4.20 -5.06 7.55
CA LEU A 364 4.83 -5.05 8.86
C LEU A 364 6.15 -5.82 8.73
N THR A 365 7.25 -5.15 9.06
CA THR A 365 8.60 -5.71 8.95
C THR A 365 9.39 -5.39 10.21
N GLU A 366 10.01 -6.39 10.83
CA GLU A 366 10.97 -6.16 11.90
C GLU A 366 12.24 -5.53 11.36
N VAL A 367 12.73 -4.49 12.03
CA VAL A 367 14.02 -3.86 11.74
C VAL A 367 14.84 -3.76 13.03
N ASP A 368 16.14 -3.55 12.92
CA ASP A 368 16.98 -3.43 14.12
C ASP A 368 16.52 -2.24 14.97
N GLY A 369 16.05 -2.54 16.19
CA GLY A 369 15.54 -1.55 17.15
C GLY A 369 14.01 -1.46 17.27
N GLY A 370 13.24 -2.10 16.38
CA GLY A 370 11.78 -1.98 16.42
C GLY A 370 11.06 -2.59 15.21
N VAL A 371 9.91 -2.03 14.87
CA VAL A 371 9.09 -2.48 13.73
C VAL A 371 8.73 -1.32 12.80
N LEU A 372 8.75 -1.62 11.50
CA LEU A 372 8.32 -0.75 10.43
C LEU A 372 6.93 -1.17 9.96
N VAL A 373 5.97 -0.25 9.98
CA VAL A 373 4.56 -0.49 9.72
C VAL A 373 4.07 0.41 8.61
N ASN A 374 3.60 -0.16 7.50
CA ASN A 374 2.89 0.58 6.46
C ASN A 374 1.38 0.41 6.63
N THR A 375 0.64 1.49 6.78
CA THR A 375 -0.83 1.52 6.96
C THR A 375 -1.59 1.05 5.73
N GLY A 376 -1.00 1.16 4.55
CA GLY A 376 -1.61 0.79 3.29
C GLY A 376 -2.35 1.94 2.65
N THR A 377 -3.64 1.75 2.37
CA THR A 377 -4.47 2.71 1.66
C THR A 377 -5.94 2.46 1.95
N TRP A 378 -6.79 3.37 1.47
CA TRP A 378 -8.24 3.21 1.39
C TRP A 378 -8.76 3.17 -0.05
N LEU A 379 -7.88 2.88 -1.02
CA LEU A 379 -8.23 2.91 -2.43
C LEU A 379 -8.53 1.53 -3.04
N LYS A 380 -9.12 1.57 -4.23
CA LYS A 380 -9.24 0.42 -5.14
C LYS A 380 -7.85 0.02 -5.67
N ARG A 381 -7.56 -1.27 -5.66
CA ARG A 381 -6.32 -1.88 -6.16
C ARG A 381 -6.60 -2.79 -7.34
N LEU A 382 -5.68 -2.81 -8.32
CA LEU A 382 -5.78 -3.65 -9.50
C LEU A 382 -4.78 -4.81 -9.45
N HIS A 383 -5.29 -6.03 -9.36
CA HIS A 383 -4.50 -7.25 -9.30
C HIS A 383 -4.38 -7.87 -10.70
N ARG A 384 -3.16 -7.89 -11.23
CA ARG A 384 -2.87 -8.52 -12.52
C ARG A 384 -3.07 -10.05 -12.42
N ARG A 385 -3.95 -10.59 -13.26
CA ARG A 385 -4.19 -12.02 -13.45
C ARG A 385 -3.89 -12.40 -14.90
N ASP A 386 -2.78 -13.11 -15.09
CA ASP A 386 -2.40 -13.59 -16.43
C ASP A 386 -3.40 -14.65 -16.93
N GLY A 387 -3.78 -14.56 -18.21
CA GLY A 387 -4.69 -15.52 -18.83
C GLY A 387 -4.10 -16.93 -18.89
N ILE A 388 -4.96 -17.95 -18.75
CA ILE A 388 -4.59 -19.37 -18.62
C ILE A 388 -3.72 -19.88 -19.81
N ILE A 389 -3.87 -19.27 -20.99
CA ILE A 389 -3.25 -19.74 -22.23
C ILE A 389 -2.15 -18.77 -22.74
N GLY A 390 -1.85 -17.67 -22.04
CA GLY A 390 -0.82 -16.69 -22.47
C GLY A 390 -1.10 -15.97 -23.80
N ILE A 391 -2.23 -16.27 -24.46
CA ILE A 391 -2.64 -15.70 -25.74
C ILE A 391 -3.37 -14.36 -25.56
N LEU A 392 -4.13 -14.24 -24.47
CA LEU A 392 -4.98 -13.09 -24.21
C LEU A 392 -4.27 -12.11 -23.26
N PRO A 393 -4.61 -10.81 -23.33
CA PRO A 393 -4.10 -9.83 -22.38
C PRO A 393 -4.42 -10.25 -20.93
N PRO A 394 -3.61 -9.83 -19.94
CA PRO A 394 -3.95 -10.08 -18.55
C PRO A 394 -5.22 -9.33 -18.14
N VAL A 395 -5.99 -9.93 -17.24
CA VAL A 395 -7.12 -9.27 -16.58
C VAL A 395 -6.59 -8.50 -15.38
N PHE A 396 -7.04 -7.27 -15.19
CA PHE A 396 -6.74 -6.47 -14.00
C PHE A 396 -7.96 -6.53 -13.10
N TYR A 397 -7.90 -7.39 -12.09
CA TYR A 397 -9.00 -7.67 -11.18
C TYR A 397 -9.06 -6.59 -10.10
N PRO A 398 -10.18 -5.85 -9.95
CA PRO A 398 -10.30 -4.82 -8.94
C PRO A 398 -10.72 -5.39 -7.58
N SER A 399 -10.13 -4.88 -6.50
CA SER A 399 -10.59 -5.09 -5.13
C SER A 399 -10.25 -3.87 -4.29
N TYR A 400 -11.05 -3.61 -3.26
CA TYR A 400 -10.73 -2.58 -2.28
C TYR A 400 -9.77 -3.12 -1.24
N GLN A 401 -8.79 -2.31 -0.88
CA GLN A 401 -7.88 -2.58 0.23
C GLN A 401 -8.05 -1.42 1.18
N LEU A 402 -8.92 -1.60 2.18
CA LEU A 402 -9.25 -0.61 3.20
C LEU A 402 -8.73 -1.15 4.53
N ALA A 403 -7.71 -0.52 5.08
CA ALA A 403 -7.05 -0.99 6.30
C ALA A 403 -6.91 0.13 7.33
N ALA A 404 -7.06 -0.23 8.60
CA ALA A 404 -6.67 0.61 9.73
C ALA A 404 -5.66 -0.16 10.57
N VAL A 405 -4.55 0.48 10.95
CA VAL A 405 -3.59 -0.10 11.89
C VAL A 405 -4.07 0.23 13.29
N ARG A 406 -4.13 -0.77 14.17
CA ARG A 406 -4.40 -0.60 15.60
C ARG A 406 -3.11 -0.86 16.38
N ILE A 407 -2.64 0.14 17.12
CA ILE A 407 -1.45 0.06 17.99
C ILE A 407 -1.88 0.28 19.42
N ALA A 408 -1.59 -0.66 20.32
CA ALA A 408 -2.03 -0.59 21.71
C ALA A 408 -1.03 -1.23 22.66
N ALA A 409 -0.88 -0.62 23.84
CA ALA A 409 -0.24 -1.23 25.00
C ALA A 409 -1.26 -2.13 25.73
N GLU A 410 -0.99 -3.43 25.77
CA GLU A 410 -1.83 -4.39 26.47
C GLU A 410 -1.19 -4.80 27.80
N PRO A 411 -2.00 -4.95 28.87
CA PRO A 411 -1.50 -5.46 30.13
C PRO A 411 -0.95 -6.86 29.92
N ALA A 412 0.21 -7.15 30.51
CA ALA A 412 0.82 -8.46 30.45
C ALA A 412 -0.11 -9.48 31.14
N SER A 413 -0.92 -10.17 30.33
CA SER A 413 -1.82 -11.20 30.84
C SER A 413 -1.03 -12.49 31.06
N PRO A 414 -1.14 -13.16 32.22
CA PRO A 414 -0.40 -14.39 32.51
C PRO A 414 -0.85 -15.61 31.68
N ASP A 415 -1.89 -15.49 30.83
CA ASP A 415 -2.55 -16.62 30.17
C ASP A 415 -2.29 -16.76 28.66
N SER A 416 -1.38 -15.99 28.05
CA SER A 416 -0.95 -16.23 26.65
C SER A 416 0.32 -17.09 26.57
N THR A 417 0.36 -18.21 27.29
CA THR A 417 1.32 -19.28 26.98
C THR A 417 0.82 -20.08 25.78
N GLY A 418 1.29 -19.67 24.61
CA GLY A 418 1.47 -20.61 23.51
C GLY A 418 2.31 -21.77 24.02
N SER A 419 1.83 -22.98 23.74
CA SER A 419 2.48 -24.25 24.06
C SER A 419 3.91 -24.29 23.52
N ASP A 420 4.90 -23.92 24.33
CA ASP A 420 6.26 -24.41 24.18
C ASP A 420 6.79 -24.90 25.52
N SER A 421 7.24 -26.15 25.50
CA SER A 421 7.56 -26.91 26.69
C SER A 421 8.94 -26.55 27.24
N ALA A 422 8.97 -26.38 28.56
CA ALA A 422 10.05 -26.74 29.48
C ALA A 422 11.33 -25.89 29.48
N THR A 423 11.50 -25.04 30.51
CA THR A 423 12.15 -25.39 31.80
C THR A 423 12.40 -24.10 32.57
N THR A 424 11.49 -23.72 33.48
CA THR A 424 11.71 -22.59 34.39
C THR A 424 12.39 -23.11 35.65
N THR A 425 13.65 -22.76 35.86
CA THR A 425 14.24 -22.79 37.21
C THR A 425 13.67 -21.61 37.98
N ALA A 426 12.87 -21.93 38.99
CA ALA A 426 12.35 -20.97 39.95
C ALA A 426 13.49 -20.50 40.85
N ASP A 427 13.94 -19.26 40.67
CA ASP A 427 14.54 -18.40 41.69
C ASP A 427 14.81 -17.04 41.01
N ASP A 428 13.80 -16.18 41.01
CA ASP A 428 13.90 -14.71 40.96
C ASP A 428 12.47 -14.13 41.10
N ALA A 429 11.90 -14.28 42.29
CA ALA A 429 10.71 -13.56 42.71
C ALA A 429 11.18 -12.30 43.45
N ALA A 430 11.50 -11.26 42.69
CA ALA A 430 11.72 -9.92 43.21
C ALA A 430 11.24 -8.90 42.18
N ASP A 431 10.15 -8.22 42.51
CA ASP A 431 9.76 -6.89 42.04
C ASP A 431 9.75 -6.69 40.52
N GLY A 432 8.62 -6.98 39.88
CA GLY A 432 8.48 -6.81 38.43
C GLY A 432 7.06 -6.43 38.06
N THR A 433 6.78 -5.13 38.02
CA THR A 433 5.74 -4.60 37.14
C THR A 433 6.15 -5.02 35.73
N GLU A 434 5.54 -6.07 35.16
CA GLU A 434 5.82 -6.45 33.77
C GLU A 434 5.43 -5.27 32.88
N SER A 435 6.40 -4.70 32.16
CA SER A 435 6.14 -3.62 31.20
C SER A 435 5.01 -4.05 30.26
N PRO A 436 4.05 -3.14 29.96
CA PRO A 436 2.94 -3.44 29.08
C PRO A 436 3.45 -3.88 27.70
N ARG A 437 2.79 -4.90 27.13
CA ARG A 437 3.16 -5.45 25.81
C ARG A 437 2.51 -4.62 24.73
N VAL A 438 3.30 -3.94 23.90
CA VAL A 438 2.77 -3.19 22.76
C VAL A 438 2.50 -4.13 21.60
N THR A 439 1.32 -4.01 21.00
CA THR A 439 0.92 -4.81 19.85
C THR A 439 0.48 -3.94 18.69
N VAL A 440 0.83 -4.38 17.48
CA VAL A 440 0.45 -3.76 16.21
C VAL A 440 -0.40 -4.76 15.44
N GLY A 441 -1.62 -4.38 15.07
CA GLY A 441 -2.53 -5.21 14.28
C GLY A 441 -3.13 -4.44 13.12
N PHE A 442 -3.56 -5.18 12.09
CA PHE A 442 -4.29 -4.63 10.95
C PHE A 442 -5.77 -5.01 11.05
N GLU A 443 -6.64 -4.01 11.01
CA GLU A 443 -8.07 -4.16 10.85
C GLU A 443 -8.42 -4.02 9.37
N GLN A 444 -9.08 -5.03 8.80
CA GLN A 444 -9.60 -4.96 7.44
C GLN A 444 -11.04 -4.44 7.44
N ILE A 445 -11.27 -3.30 6.79
CA ILE A 445 -12.62 -2.81 6.51
C ILE A 445 -13.10 -3.51 5.24
N THR A 446 -14.15 -4.32 5.36
CA THR A 446 -14.59 -5.18 4.25
C THR A 446 -15.53 -4.44 3.32
N LYS A 447 -15.10 -4.25 2.07
CA LYS A 447 -15.95 -3.80 0.97
C LYS A 447 -16.02 -4.87 -0.13
N PRO A 448 -17.21 -5.24 -0.63
CA PRO A 448 -17.33 -6.19 -1.74
C PRO A 448 -16.50 -5.75 -2.96
N SER A 449 -15.81 -6.69 -3.61
CA SER A 449 -15.07 -6.39 -4.84
C SER A 449 -16.03 -5.85 -5.92
N PRO A 450 -15.65 -4.77 -6.63
CA PRO A 450 -16.48 -4.21 -7.70
C PRO A 450 -16.39 -5.06 -8.98
N ALA A 451 -15.65 -6.19 -8.96
CA ALA A 451 -15.43 -7.05 -10.12
C ALA A 451 -16.72 -7.57 -10.76
N SER A 452 -17.82 -7.72 -10.00
CA SER A 452 -19.11 -8.16 -10.53
C SER A 452 -19.73 -7.15 -11.51
N GLU A 453 -19.52 -5.86 -11.25
CA GLU A 453 -20.02 -4.71 -12.00
C GLU A 453 -19.01 -4.26 -13.06
N GLU A 454 -17.74 -4.23 -12.69
CA GLU A 454 -16.66 -3.70 -13.51
C GLU A 454 -16.13 -4.70 -14.54
N LEU A 455 -15.96 -5.98 -14.18
CA LEU A 455 -15.38 -6.93 -15.12
C LEU A 455 -16.42 -7.39 -16.14
N THR A 456 -16.02 -7.38 -17.41
CA THR A 456 -16.83 -7.98 -18.48
C THR A 456 -17.03 -9.47 -18.21
N ARG A 457 -18.06 -10.08 -18.83
CA ARG A 457 -18.32 -11.52 -18.71
C ARG A 457 -17.09 -12.37 -19.09
N THR A 458 -16.33 -11.91 -20.08
CA THR A 458 -15.11 -12.57 -20.55
C THR A 458 -13.99 -12.50 -19.50
N GLU A 459 -13.78 -11.33 -18.90
CA GLU A 459 -12.80 -11.16 -17.82
C GLU A 459 -13.14 -12.05 -16.62
N ARG A 460 -14.41 -12.01 -16.17
CA ARG A 460 -14.88 -12.86 -15.06
C ARG A 460 -14.65 -14.34 -15.32
N PHE A 461 -14.95 -14.82 -16.54
CA PHE A 461 -14.70 -16.22 -16.91
C PHE A 461 -13.23 -16.62 -16.77
N PHE A 462 -12.29 -15.71 -17.08
CA PHE A 462 -10.85 -16.00 -16.98
C PHE A 462 -10.28 -15.86 -15.55
N THR A 463 -11.02 -15.25 -14.64
CA THR A 463 -10.60 -15.02 -13.26
C THR A 463 -11.40 -15.82 -12.24
N VAL A 464 -12.34 -16.68 -12.66
CA VAL A 464 -13.07 -17.59 -11.75
C VAL A 464 -12.10 -18.38 -10.88
N GLY A 465 -12.28 -18.32 -9.56
CA GLY A 465 -11.43 -19.01 -8.59
C GLY A 465 -10.01 -18.44 -8.46
N ARG A 466 -9.76 -17.24 -8.99
CA ARG A 466 -8.49 -16.52 -8.92
C ARG A 466 -8.68 -15.09 -8.39
N GLU A 467 -9.67 -14.92 -7.54
CA GLU A 467 -9.96 -13.66 -6.86
C GLU A 467 -8.75 -13.30 -5.98
N PRO A 468 -8.36 -12.02 -5.88
CA PRO A 468 -7.34 -11.60 -4.93
C PRO A 468 -7.90 -11.72 -3.51
N GLU A 469 -7.15 -12.41 -2.66
CA GLU A 469 -7.31 -12.30 -1.22
C GLU A 469 -6.45 -11.11 -0.77
N PRO A 470 -7.04 -10.09 -0.11
CA PRO A 470 -6.27 -9.04 0.52
C PRO A 470 -5.45 -9.66 1.66
N ASP A 471 -4.13 -9.62 1.51
CA ASP A 471 -3.18 -10.13 2.48
C ASP A 471 -2.75 -8.96 3.37
N LEU A 472 -3.34 -8.86 4.56
CA LEU A 472 -2.91 -7.92 5.58
C LEU A 472 -1.94 -8.62 6.54
N PRO A 473 -0.90 -7.93 7.03
CA PRO A 473 0.02 -8.53 7.99
C PRO A 473 -0.68 -9.05 9.24
N GLU A 474 -0.19 -10.18 9.77
CA GLU A 474 -0.66 -10.71 11.04
C GLU A 474 -0.32 -9.76 12.20
N ARG A 475 -1.13 -9.86 13.26
CA ARG A 475 -0.89 -9.11 14.50
C ARG A 475 0.48 -9.46 15.08
N HIS A 476 1.22 -8.42 15.47
CA HIS A 476 2.59 -8.52 15.95
C HIS A 476 2.75 -7.91 17.35
N VAL A 477 3.63 -8.50 18.18
CA VAL A 477 3.99 -7.98 19.51
C VAL A 477 5.39 -7.35 19.41
N VAL A 478 5.50 -6.07 19.74
CA VAL A 478 6.75 -5.32 19.62
C VAL A 478 7.61 -5.57 20.85
N ASN A 479 8.79 -6.13 20.65
CA ASN A 479 9.73 -6.35 21.75
C ASN A 479 10.44 -5.03 22.11
N PRO A 480 10.59 -4.70 23.39
CA PRO A 480 11.37 -3.54 23.80
C PRO A 480 12.83 -3.65 23.37
N SER A 481 13.40 -2.51 23.02
CA SER A 481 14.78 -2.32 22.57
C SER A 481 15.76 -2.86 23.62
N GLY A 482 16.24 -4.09 23.42
CA GLY A 482 17.18 -4.77 24.33
C GLY A 482 16.92 -6.26 24.56
N GLN A 483 15.74 -6.77 24.22
CA GLN A 483 15.43 -8.21 24.26
C GLN A 483 15.34 -8.77 22.83
N ARG A 484 16.47 -9.13 22.23
CA ARG A 484 16.47 -9.98 21.03
C ARG A 484 16.78 -11.42 21.42
N ALA A 485 15.96 -12.36 20.95
CA ALA A 485 16.34 -13.76 20.88
C ALA A 485 17.63 -13.88 20.05
N GLU A 486 18.56 -14.72 20.52
CA GLU A 486 19.83 -14.94 19.83
C GLU A 486 19.60 -15.32 18.35
N PRO A 487 20.40 -14.79 17.42
CA PRO A 487 20.30 -15.19 16.03
C PRO A 487 20.54 -16.70 15.93
N VAL A 488 19.56 -17.43 15.41
CA VAL A 488 19.74 -18.84 15.04
C VAL A 488 20.87 -18.88 14.02
N ALA A 489 22.03 -19.37 14.45
CA ALA A 489 23.19 -19.53 13.60
C ALA A 489 22.81 -20.39 12.38
N GLU A 490 22.86 -19.80 11.18
CA GLU A 490 22.78 -20.56 9.95
C GLU A 490 23.90 -21.62 9.95
N PRO A 491 23.61 -22.88 9.59
CA PRO A 491 24.64 -23.89 9.48
C PRO A 491 25.54 -23.52 8.30
N VAL A 492 26.77 -23.14 8.63
CA VAL A 492 27.86 -22.95 7.67
C VAL A 492 27.98 -24.22 6.83
N SER A 493 27.59 -24.13 5.56
CA SER A 493 27.85 -25.12 4.53
C SER A 493 29.37 -25.28 4.40
N ALA A 494 29.91 -26.36 4.96
CA ALA A 494 31.29 -26.75 4.77
C ALA A 494 31.60 -26.92 3.28
N ALA A 495 32.62 -26.20 2.81
CA ALA A 495 33.22 -26.42 1.51
C ALA A 495 33.70 -27.87 1.41
N ALA A 496 33.28 -28.57 0.35
CA ALA A 496 33.82 -29.86 -0.01
C ALA A 496 35.16 -29.65 -0.72
N ASP A 497 36.25 -30.00 -0.05
CA ASP A 497 37.47 -30.49 -0.69
C ASP A 497 37.20 -31.93 -1.18
N ASP A 498 37.08 -32.10 -2.51
CA ASP A 498 37.78 -33.10 -3.35
C ASP A 498 37.29 -33.05 -4.82
#